data_AF-A0A5C8G7Y6-F1
#
_entry.id   AF-A0A5C8G7Y6-F1
#
_cell.length_a   1.000
_cell.length_b   1.000
_cell.length_c   1.000
_cell.angle_alpha   90.00
_cell.angle_beta   90.00
_cell.angle_gamma   90.00
#
_symmetry.space_group_name_H-M   'P 1'
#
loop_
_entity.id
_entity.type
_entity.pdbx_description
1 polymer ?
#
loop_
_entity_poly.entity_id
_entity_poly.type
_entity_poly.pdbx_seq_one_letter_code
_entity_poly.pdbx_strand_id
1 'polypeptide(L)'
;MLRKVVIFLFVLLASVASAQSWQPKAWQQYLIELNVRKDTIPQLSSIMCPKNVSTRRIDTRPFRCGPYYMPDPPSLFEAQDEAERWRRIERDGYHTTDLVCDILNGVLQVLFE
;
A
#
# COMPACT_ATOMS: atom_id res chain seq x y z
N MET A 1 21.88 32.58 -49.75
CA MET A 1 20.76 31.75 -49.25
C MET A 1 21.14 31.01 -47.96
N LEU A 2 22.24 30.25 -47.93
CA LEU A 2 22.68 29.45 -46.77
C LEU A 2 22.77 30.22 -45.43
N ARG A 3 23.37 31.42 -45.43
CA ARG A 3 23.54 32.24 -44.21
C ARG A 3 22.21 32.64 -43.55
N LYS A 4 21.16 32.90 -44.32
CA LYS A 4 19.82 33.22 -43.79
C LYS A 4 19.15 31.99 -43.18
N VAL A 5 19.34 30.82 -43.77
CA VAL A 5 18.83 29.53 -43.27
C VAL A 5 19.51 29.16 -41.95
N VAL A 6 20.83 29.32 -41.86
CA VAL A 6 21.59 29.05 -40.62
C VAL A 6 21.12 29.97 -39.49
N ILE A 7 20.91 31.25 -39.76
CA ILE A 7 20.39 32.20 -38.77
C ILE A 7 18.97 31.81 -38.33
N PHE A 8 18.10 31.44 -39.27
CA PHE A 8 16.73 30.99 -38.94
C PHE A 8 16.72 29.73 -38.08
N LEU A 9 17.60 28.77 -38.39
CA LEU A 9 17.73 27.52 -37.64
C LEU A 9 18.24 27.78 -36.22
N PHE A 10 19.20 28.68 -36.07
CA PHE A 10 19.76 29.07 -34.76
C PHE A 10 18.71 29.77 -33.88
N VAL A 11 17.88 30.64 -34.48
CA VAL A 11 16.78 31.32 -33.77
C VAL A 11 15.70 30.32 -33.34
N LEU A 12 15.36 29.34 -34.19
CA LEU A 12 14.43 28.26 -33.85
C LEU A 12 14.96 27.40 -32.69
N LEU A 13 16.23 27.01 -32.71
CA LEU A 13 16.85 26.25 -31.62
C LEU A 13 16.84 27.04 -30.30
N ALA A 14 17.17 28.33 -30.35
CA ALA A 14 17.15 29.19 -29.16
C ALA A 14 15.74 29.33 -28.57
N SER A 15 14.70 29.38 -29.42
CA SER A 15 13.30 29.44 -28.98
C SER A 15 12.79 28.14 -28.35
N VAL A 16 13.26 26.98 -28.82
CA VAL A 16 12.92 25.69 -28.21
C VAL A 16 13.67 25.51 -26.88
N ALA A 17 14.92 25.97 -26.80
CA ALA A 17 15.71 25.93 -25.57
C ALA A 17 15.12 26.82 -24.46
N SER A 18 14.62 28.00 -24.79
CA SER A 18 13.94 28.87 -23.80
C SER A 18 12.59 28.30 -23.35
N ALA A 19 11.89 27.54 -24.21
CA ALA A 19 10.64 26.87 -23.86
C ALA A 19 10.82 25.75 -22.79
N GLN A 20 12.02 25.19 -22.65
CA GLN A 20 12.31 24.18 -21.62
C GLN A 20 12.49 24.77 -20.21
N SER A 21 12.74 26.08 -20.10
CA SER A 21 12.96 26.70 -18.78
C SER A 21 11.69 26.74 -17.91
N TRP A 22 10.51 26.63 -18.53
CA TRP A 22 9.21 26.62 -17.84
C TRP A 22 8.70 25.21 -17.56
N GLN A 23 9.37 24.18 -18.10
CA GLN A 23 9.01 22.80 -17.80
C GLN A 23 9.48 22.45 -16.39
N PRO A 24 8.59 21.97 -15.51
CA PRO A 24 8.99 21.52 -14.19
C PRO A 24 10.01 20.39 -14.31
N LYS A 25 11.05 20.43 -13.47
CA LYS A 25 12.06 19.37 -13.39
C LYS A 25 11.38 18.03 -13.08
N ALA A 26 11.96 16.90 -13.52
CA ALA A 26 11.35 15.57 -13.34
C ALA A 26 10.96 15.27 -11.87
N TRP A 27 11.77 15.68 -10.90
CA TRP A 27 11.45 15.54 -9.47
C TRP A 27 10.26 16.41 -9.03
N GLN A 28 10.09 17.59 -9.63
CA GLN A 28 9.00 18.52 -9.33
C GLN A 28 7.69 17.99 -9.91
N GLN A 29 7.74 17.37 -11.09
CA GLN A 29 6.60 16.66 -11.68
C GLN A 29 6.13 15.52 -10.78
N TYR A 30 7.07 14.73 -10.25
CA TYR A 30 6.75 13.65 -9.30
C TYR A 30 6.05 14.15 -8.04
N LEU A 31 6.50 15.27 -7.48
CA LEU A 31 5.83 15.87 -6.31
C LEU A 31 4.41 16.39 -6.63
N ILE A 32 4.23 16.98 -7.82
CA ILE A 32 2.92 17.41 -8.29
C ILE A 32 2.00 16.19 -8.45
N GLU A 33 2.48 15.11 -9.06
CA GLU A 33 1.73 13.86 -9.22
C GLU A 33 1.32 13.25 -7.87
N LEU A 34 2.24 13.24 -6.90
CA LEU A 34 1.92 12.79 -5.54
C LEU A 34 0.84 13.64 -4.87
N ASN A 35 0.89 14.97 -5.02
CA ASN A 35 -0.11 15.86 -4.45
C ASN A 35 -1.45 15.71 -5.16
N VAL A 36 -1.46 15.69 -6.49
CA VAL A 36 -2.66 15.43 -7.29
C VAL A 36 -3.28 14.09 -6.89
N ARG A 37 -2.50 13.02 -6.70
CA ARG A 37 -3.02 11.72 -6.28
C ARG A 37 -3.64 11.77 -4.89
N LYS A 38 -3.05 12.51 -3.94
CA LYS A 38 -3.61 12.70 -2.60
C LYS A 38 -4.94 13.47 -2.63
N ASP A 39 -5.03 14.49 -3.48
CA ASP A 39 -6.22 15.34 -3.59
C ASP A 39 -7.33 14.69 -4.45
N THR A 40 -6.94 13.88 -5.44
CA THR A 40 -7.85 13.22 -6.39
C THR A 40 -8.45 11.95 -5.83
N ILE A 41 -7.78 11.26 -4.90
CA ILE A 41 -8.44 10.20 -4.14
C ILE A 41 -9.50 10.91 -3.28
N PRO A 42 -10.79 10.79 -3.61
CA PRO A 42 -11.80 11.35 -2.73
C PRO A 42 -11.57 10.68 -1.38
N GLN A 43 -11.35 11.47 -0.33
CA GLN A 43 -11.60 10.99 1.01
C GLN A 43 -13.08 10.62 1.01
N LEU A 44 -13.39 9.37 0.64
CA LEU A 44 -14.72 8.78 0.64
C LEU A 44 -15.12 8.58 2.11
N SER A 45 -15.21 9.67 2.87
CA SER A 45 -16.01 9.74 4.07
C SER A 45 -17.44 9.90 3.61
N SER A 46 -18.07 8.78 3.22
CA SER A 46 -19.52 8.76 3.11
C SER A 46 -20.10 9.14 4.48
N ILE A 47 -21.08 10.03 4.53
CA ILE A 47 -21.81 10.34 5.77
C ILE A 47 -22.47 9.06 6.34
N MET A 48 -22.79 8.09 5.47
CA MET A 48 -23.33 6.79 5.85
C MET A 48 -22.28 5.76 6.27
N CYS A 49 -21.02 5.93 5.85
CA CYS A 49 -19.89 5.08 6.26
C CYS A 49 -18.75 6.00 6.72
N PRO A 50 -18.80 6.50 7.97
CA PRO A 50 -17.72 7.30 8.52
C PRO A 50 -16.41 6.52 8.36
N LYS A 51 -15.38 7.23 7.90
CA LYS A 51 -14.02 6.71 7.66
C LYS A 51 -13.65 5.80 8.82
N ASN A 52 -13.48 4.50 8.53
CA ASN A 52 -13.26 3.43 9.49
C ASN A 52 -12.51 3.95 10.71
N VAL A 53 -13.27 4.27 11.77
CA VAL A 53 -12.74 4.29 13.12
C VAL A 53 -12.04 2.96 13.23
N SER A 54 -10.77 3.01 13.64
CA SER A 54 -9.84 1.90 13.70
C SER A 54 -10.55 0.56 13.88
N THR A 55 -10.03 -0.47 13.23
CA THR A 55 -10.29 -1.89 13.52
C THR A 55 -9.88 -2.22 14.97
N ARG A 56 -10.42 -1.50 15.96
CA ARG A 56 -10.40 -1.86 17.35
C ARG A 56 -11.20 -3.13 17.39
N ARG A 57 -10.48 -4.26 17.42
CA ARG A 57 -11.06 -5.58 17.62
C ARG A 57 -11.97 -5.45 18.83
N ILE A 58 -13.28 -5.58 18.59
CA ILE A 58 -14.27 -5.55 19.66
C ILE A 58 -13.88 -6.73 20.56
N ASP A 59 -13.54 -6.45 21.83
CA ASP A 59 -13.20 -7.51 22.76
C ASP A 59 -14.46 -8.36 22.98
N THR A 60 -14.45 -9.57 22.44
CA THR A 60 -15.59 -10.50 22.53
C THR A 60 -15.62 -11.25 23.85
N ARG A 61 -14.57 -11.14 24.69
CA ARG A 61 -14.47 -11.80 26.01
C ARG A 61 -15.66 -11.53 26.94
N PRO A 62 -16.25 -10.32 27.02
CA PRO A 62 -17.41 -10.05 27.88
C PRO A 62 -18.69 -10.77 27.44
N PHE A 63 -18.76 -11.23 26.18
CA PHE A 63 -19.90 -11.96 25.64
C PHE A 63 -19.77 -13.49 25.81
N ARG A 64 -18.67 -13.96 26.41
CA ARG A 64 -18.42 -15.38 26.71
C ARG A 64 -19.08 -15.81 28.02
N CYS A 65 -20.40 -15.65 28.14
CA CYS A 65 -21.12 -15.98 29.38
C CYS A 65 -22.29 -16.92 29.10
N GLY A 66 -22.20 -18.18 29.56
CA GLY A 66 -23.33 -19.11 29.61
C GLY A 66 -22.95 -20.59 29.40
N PRO A 67 -23.82 -21.54 29.79
CA PRO A 67 -23.61 -22.99 29.63
C PRO A 67 -23.63 -23.46 28.17
N TYR A 68 -24.03 -22.60 27.23
CA TYR A 68 -24.03 -22.84 25.79
C TYR A 68 -22.98 -22.01 25.04
N TYR A 69 -21.94 -21.54 25.75
CA TYR A 69 -20.83 -20.85 25.09
C TYR A 69 -20.19 -21.78 24.07
N MET A 70 -20.36 -21.45 22.79
CA MET A 70 -19.64 -22.07 21.70
C MET A 70 -18.49 -21.11 21.35
N PRO A 71 -17.23 -21.57 21.30
CA PRO A 71 -16.16 -20.78 20.72
C PRO A 71 -16.58 -20.37 19.32
N ASP A 72 -16.34 -19.10 18.96
CA ASP A 72 -16.57 -18.66 17.59
C ASP A 72 -15.81 -19.60 16.64
N PRO A 73 -16.45 -20.10 15.59
CA PRO A 73 -15.76 -20.94 14.63
C PRO A 73 -14.55 -20.17 14.07
N PRO A 74 -13.42 -20.84 13.81
CA PRO A 74 -12.24 -20.18 13.27
C PRO A 74 -12.61 -19.43 11.99
N SER A 75 -11.97 -18.28 11.78
CA SER A 75 -12.22 -17.53 10.55
C SER A 75 -11.88 -18.39 9.33
N LEU A 76 -12.60 -18.19 8.23
CA LEU A 76 -12.37 -18.94 6.98
C LEU A 76 -10.90 -18.86 6.52
N PHE A 77 -10.25 -17.74 6.80
CA PHE A 77 -8.85 -17.51 6.52
C PHE A 77 -7.92 -18.27 7.47
N GLU A 78 -8.17 -18.26 8.78
CA GLU A 78 -7.39 -19.07 9.74
C GLU A 78 -7.48 -20.57 9.44
N ALA A 79 -8.66 -21.07 9.07
CA ALA A 79 -8.83 -22.46 8.67
C ALA A 79 -8.05 -22.80 7.38
N GLN A 80 -7.96 -21.85 6.44
CA GLN A 80 -7.18 -22.01 5.22
C GLN A 80 -5.67 -21.99 5.51
N ASP A 81 -5.21 -21.06 6.36
CA ASP A 81 -3.80 -20.94 6.76
C ASP A 81 -3.31 -22.18 7.51
N GLU A 82 -4.15 -22.75 8.39
CA GLU A 82 -3.85 -24.01 9.07
C GLU A 82 -3.75 -25.18 8.09
N ALA A 83 -4.67 -25.29 7.13
CA ALA A 83 -4.61 -26.32 6.10
C ALA A 83 -3.35 -26.19 5.24
N GLU A 84 -2.94 -24.97 4.91
CA GLU A 84 -1.68 -24.71 4.20
C GLU A 84 -0.45 -25.00 5.07
N ARG A 85 -0.52 -24.74 6.38
CA ARG A 85 0.53 -25.12 7.33
C ARG A 85 0.69 -26.64 7.40
N TRP A 86 -0.41 -27.38 7.50
CA TRP A 86 -0.39 -28.85 7.48
C TRP A 86 0.19 -29.42 6.18
N ARG A 87 -0.18 -28.86 5.03
CA ARG A 87 0.41 -29.26 3.74
C ARG A 87 1.91 -28.96 3.65
N ARG A 88 2.39 -27.91 4.32
CA ARG A 88 3.82 -27.58 4.40
C ARG A 88 4.58 -28.55 5.31
N ILE A 89 3.99 -28.92 6.45
CA ILE A 89 4.53 -29.94 7.38
C ILE A 89 4.68 -31.30 6.68
N GLU A 90 3.65 -31.74 5.94
CA GLU A 90 3.65 -33.02 5.25
C GLU A 90 4.74 -33.12 4.16
N ARG A 91 5.19 -31.98 3.63
CA ARG A 91 6.26 -31.90 2.63
C ARG A 91 7.65 -31.76 3.23
N ASP A 92 7.78 -31.84 4.56
CA ASP A 92 9.02 -31.66 5.34
C ASP A 92 9.78 -30.36 5.00
N GLY A 93 9.05 -29.35 4.52
CA GLY A 93 9.60 -28.18 3.81
C GLY A 93 9.62 -26.91 4.63
N TYR A 94 9.95 -26.98 5.92
CA TYR A 94 10.22 -25.77 6.71
C TYR A 94 11.55 -25.16 6.30
N HIS A 95 11.49 -24.11 5.49
CA HIS A 95 12.69 -23.38 5.07
C HIS A 95 13.06 -22.30 6.09
N THR A 96 14.34 -21.91 6.10
CA THR A 96 14.85 -20.83 6.98
C THR A 96 14.14 -19.50 6.78
N THR A 97 13.50 -19.28 5.62
CA THR A 97 12.67 -18.11 5.33
C THR A 97 11.39 -18.07 6.15
N ASP A 98 10.78 -19.22 6.44
CA ASP A 98 9.54 -19.29 7.24
C ASP A 98 9.81 -18.93 8.70
N LEU A 99 10.97 -19.35 9.23
CA LEU A 99 11.42 -18.96 10.58
C LEU A 99 11.57 -17.43 10.71
N VAL A 100 12.14 -16.78 9.69
CA VAL A 100 12.32 -15.32 9.69
C VAL A 100 10.96 -14.61 9.62
N CYS A 101 10.03 -15.11 8.81
CA CYS A 101 8.69 -14.57 8.73
C CYS A 101 7.93 -14.71 10.06
N ASP A 102 8.01 -15.86 10.73
CA ASP A 102 7.36 -16.07 12.03
C ASP A 102 7.91 -15.13 13.11
N ILE A 103 9.23 -14.93 13.15
CA ILE A 103 9.87 -13.99 14.08
C ILE A 103 9.41 -12.56 13.81
N LEU A 104 9.39 -12.14 12.53
CA LEU A 104 8.94 -10.81 12.14
C LEU A 104 7.47 -10.57 12.50
N ASN A 105 6.62 -11.57 12.29
CA ASN A 105 5.19 -11.46 12.61
C ASN A 105 4.97 -11.35 14.13
N GLY A 106 5.71 -12.12 14.93
CA GLY A 106 5.69 -12.00 16.39
C GLY A 106 6.16 -10.63 16.88
N VAL A 107 7.23 -10.08 16.29
CA VAL A 107 7.72 -8.74 16.63
C VAL A 107 6.71 -7.65 16.24
N LEU A 108 6.07 -7.77 15.07
CA LEU A 108 5.01 -6.85 14.66
C LEU A 108 3.80 -6.94 15.61
N GLN A 109 3.40 -8.13 16.02
CA GLN A 109 2.29 -8.28 16.96
C GLN A 109 2.57 -7.62 18.31
N VAL A 110 3.79 -7.74 18.85
CA VAL A 110 4.20 -7.10 20.12
C VAL A 110 4.35 -5.58 19.99
N LEU A 111 4.69 -5.06 18.81
CA LEU A 111 4.84 -3.62 18.57
C LEU A 111 3.52 -2.88 18.34
N PHE A 112 2.47 -3.59 17.91
CA PHE A 112 1.16 -3.02 17.57
C PHE A 112 0.04 -3.33 18.59
N GLU A 113 0.33 -4.10 19.66
CA GLU A 113 -0.47 -4.19 20.91
C GLU A 113 0.09 -3.25 21.99
#